data_AF-A0AAN6EPR5-F1
#
_entry.id   AF-A0AAN6EPR5-F1
#
_cell.length_a   1.000
_cell.length_b   1.000
_cell.length_c   1.000
_cell.angle_alpha   90.00
_cell.angle_beta   90.00
_cell.angle_gamma   90.00
#
_symmetry.space_group_name_H-M   'P 1'
#
loop_
_entity.id
_entity.type
_entity.pdbx_description
1 polymer ?
#
loop_
_entity_poly.entity_id
_entity_poly.type
_entity_poly.pdbx_seq_one_letter_code
_entity_poly.pdbx_strand_id
1 'polypeptide(L)' 'MVLEVKPKTKKFKAQNIPGVPDHVYFTDFLGSRDESVPNPITGSWFRIERGPPSTPPKYEYDEVGVVIEGNLPGELLDFG' A
#
# COMPACT_ATOMS: atom_id res chain seq x y z
N MET A 1 15.99 -4.95 -12.97
CA MET A 1 14.71 -4.50 -12.38
C MET A 1 14.19 -3.31 -13.20
N VAL A 2 13.15 -3.51 -14.01
CA VAL A 2 12.48 -2.42 -14.74
C VAL A 2 11.21 -2.10 -13.98
N LEU A 3 11.18 -0.94 -13.32
CA LEU A 3 10.02 -0.47 -12.58
C LEU A 3 8.99 0.11 -13.54
N GLU A 4 7.74 -0.31 -13.40
CA GLU A 4 6.61 0.34 -14.02
C GLU A 4 5.98 1.31 -13.04
N VAL A 5 5.98 2.59 -13.40
CA VAL A 5 5.28 3.63 -12.66
C VAL A 5 3.95 3.89 -13.35
N LYS A 6 2.85 3.64 -12.65
CA LYS A 6 1.51 3.91 -13.18
C LYS A 6 1.23 5.43 -13.21
N PRO A 7 0.33 5.92 -14.08
CA PRO A 7 0.02 7.35 -14.16
C PRO A 7 -0.50 7.91 -12.83
N LYS A 8 -0.07 9.13 -12.45
CA LYS A 8 -0.45 9.83 -11.21
C LYS A 8 -1.95 9.81 -10.90
N THR A 9 -2.79 9.79 -11.94
CA THR A 9 -4.26 9.78 -11.82
C THR A 9 -4.81 8.47 -11.25
N LYS A 10 -4.04 7.37 -11.26
CA LYS A 10 -4.47 6.08 -10.70
C LYS A 10 -4.74 6.13 -9.20
N LYS A 11 -4.15 7.09 -8.47
CA LYS A 11 -4.36 7.25 -7.01
C LYS A 11 -5.82 7.62 -6.69
N PHE A 12 -6.49 8.30 -7.61
CA PHE A 12 -7.91 8.64 -7.49
C PHE A 12 -8.84 7.46 -7.79
N LYS A 13 -8.27 6.32 -8.22
CA LYS A 13 -8.97 5.04 -8.42
C LYS A 13 -8.63 4.05 -7.31
N ALA A 14 -8.06 4.50 -6.18
CA ALA A 14 -7.92 3.68 -5.00
C ALA A 14 -9.29 3.11 -4.63
N GLN A 15 -9.34 1.80 -4.46
CA GLN A 15 -10.57 1.07 -4.22
C GLN A 15 -10.50 0.41 -2.85
N ASN A 16 -11.67 0.27 -2.22
CA ASN A 16 -11.82 -0.67 -1.13
C ASN A 16 -11.89 -2.07 -1.75
N ILE A 17 -11.06 -2.99 -1.27
CA ILE A 17 -11.00 -4.36 -1.78
C ILE A 17 -11.77 -5.28 -0.83
N PRO A 18 -12.52 -6.27 -1.34
CA PRO A 18 -13.20 -7.24 -0.49
C PRO A 18 -12.26 -7.84 0.57
N GLY A 19 -12.70 -7.83 1.83
CA GLY A 19 -11.92 -8.34 2.96
C GLY A 19 -11.05 -7.30 3.69
N VAL A 20 -11.01 -6.06 3.21
CA VAL A 20 -10.34 -4.93 3.84
C VAL A 20 -11.38 -4.00 4.51
N PRO A 21 -11.11 -3.38 5.67
CA PRO A 21 -12.06 -2.48 6.31
C PRO A 21 -12.56 -1.37 5.39
N ASP A 22 -13.85 -1.02 5.49
CA ASP A 22 -14.54 -0.08 4.59
C ASP A 22 -13.87 1.30 4.45
N HIS A 23 -13.11 1.71 5.47
CA HIS A 23 -12.40 3.00 5.53
C HIS A 23 -10.97 2.95 4.97
N VAL A 24 -10.54 1.80 4.44
CA VAL A 24 -9.20 1.61 3.87
C VAL A 24 -9.33 1.40 2.36
N TYR A 25 -8.59 2.22 1.62
CA TYR A 25 -8.54 2.20 0.15
C TYR A 25 -7.11 2.01 -0.29
N PHE A 26 -6.88 1.18 -1.31
CA PHE A 26 -5.53 0.99 -1.84
C PHE A 26 -5.50 0.84 -3.36
N THR A 27 -4.32 1.09 -3.93
CA THR A 27 -4.02 0.80 -5.33
C THR A 27 -2.51 0.64 -5.54
N ASP A 28 -2.10 -0.35 -6.32
CA ASP A 28 -0.68 -0.51 -6.66
C ASP A 28 -0.25 0.52 -7.69
N PHE A 29 0.85 1.18 -7.41
CA PHE A 29 1.38 2.29 -8.19
C PHE A 29 2.71 1.98 -8.87
N LEU A 30 3.48 1.10 -8.27
CA LEU A 30 4.80 0.71 -8.67
C LEU A 30 4.89 -0.81 -8.62
N GLY A 31 5.47 -1.40 -9.66
CA GLY A 31 5.67 -2.84 -9.72
C GLY A 31 6.78 -3.19 -10.69
N SER A 32 7.17 -4.45 -10.68
CA SER A 32 8.13 -4.99 -11.65
C SER A 32 7.39 -5.45 -12.90
N ARG A 33 7.88 -5.05 -14.09
CA ARG A 33 7.29 -5.49 -15.38
C ARG A 33 7.53 -6.95 -15.72
N ASP A 34 8.54 -7.54 -15.09
CA ASP A 34 9.03 -8.86 -15.39
C ASP A 34 8.86 -9.73 -14.14
N GLU A 35 7.96 -10.71 -14.24
CA GLU A 35 7.62 -11.64 -13.17
C GLU A 35 8.77 -12.61 -12.85
N SER A 36 9.78 -12.71 -13.73
CA SER A 36 10.98 -13.52 -13.49
C SER A 36 12.04 -12.83 -12.63
N VAL A 37 11.82 -11.55 -12.28
CA VAL A 37 12.77 -10.79 -11.45
C VAL A 37 12.76 -11.34 -10.02
N PRO A 38 13.91 -11.79 -9.49
CA PRO A 38 14.00 -12.17 -8.08
C PRO A 38 13.83 -10.93 -7.19
N ASN A 39 13.00 -11.04 -6.15
CA ASN A 39 12.68 -9.98 -5.18
C ASN A 39 12.13 -8.71 -5.85
N PRO A 40 10.94 -8.78 -6.49
CA PRO A 40 10.35 -7.61 -7.14
C PRO A 40 9.95 -6.56 -6.10
N ILE A 41 10.33 -5.31 -6.34
CA ILE A 41 9.80 -4.18 -5.55
C ILE A 41 8.38 -3.88 -6.05
N THR A 42 7.44 -3.85 -5.11
CA THR A 42 6.10 -3.33 -5.28
C THR A 42 5.93 -2.06 -4.46
N GLY A 43 5.07 -1.16 -4.92
CA GLY A 43 4.72 0.05 -4.19
C GLY A 43 3.23 0.35 -4.35
N SER A 44 2.56 0.51 -3.22
CA SER A 44 1.12 0.73 -3.16
C SER A 44 0.82 2.07 -2.53
N TRP A 45 -0.30 2.67 -2.94
CA TRP A 45 -0.81 3.91 -2.38
C TRP A 45 -2.00 3.58 -1.48
N PHE A 46 -1.90 3.96 -0.22
CA PHE A 46 -2.98 3.80 0.76
C PHE A 46 -3.66 5.13 1.04
N ARG A 47 -4.98 5.09 1.17
CA ARG A 47 -5.79 6.14 1.78
C ARG A 47 -6.59 5.48 2.89
N ILE A 48 -6.31 5.86 4.12
CA ILE A 48 -7.00 5.36 5.31
C ILE A 48 -7.82 6.53 5.85
N GLU A 49 -9.13 6.39 5.79
CA GLU A 49 -10.05 7.36 6.36
C GLU A 49 -10.29 7.05 7.85
N ARG A 50 -10.83 8.03 8.58
CA ARG A 50 -11.14 7.84 9.99
C ARG A 50 -12.18 6.72 10.15
N GLY A 51 -11.82 5.69 10.90
CA GLY A 51 -12.69 4.54 11.17
C GLY A 51 -12.34 3.85 12.49
N PRO A 52 -12.97 2.70 12.77
CA PRO A 52 -12.56 1.81 13.86
C PRO A 52 -11.07 1.43 13.69
N PRO A 53 -10.34 1.15 14.78
CA PRO A 53 -8.97 0.66 14.68
C PRO A 53 -8.90 -0.56 13.77
N SER A 54 -8.00 -0.53 12.79
CA SER A 54 -7.64 -1.69 11.97
C SER A 54 -6.20 -2.04 12.22
N THR A 55 -5.93 -3.30 12.53
CA THR A 55 -4.57 -3.82 12.53
C THR A 55 -4.10 -3.96 11.09
N PRO A 56 -2.87 -3.56 10.73
CA PRO A 56 -2.34 -3.82 9.42
C PRO A 56 -2.16 -5.32 9.21
N PRO A 57 -2.28 -5.83 7.97
CA PRO A 57 -1.88 -7.19 7.67
C PRO A 57 -0.39 -7.38 7.97
N LYS A 58 -0.02 -8.58 8.42
CA LYS A 58 1.39 -8.99 8.51
C LYS A 58 1.86 -9.45 7.14
N TYR A 59 2.97 -8.91 6.69
CA TYR A 59 3.60 -9.31 5.44
C TYR A 59 4.83 -10.19 5.72
N GLU A 60 5.11 -11.14 4.83
CA GLU A 60 6.31 -11.99 4.91
C GLU A 60 7.55 -11.31 4.29
N TYR A 61 7.44 -10.03 3.94
CA TYR A 61 8.47 -9.25 3.26
C TYR A 61 8.63 -7.88 3.94
N ASP A 62 9.82 -7.31 3.78
CA ASP A 62 10.13 -5.99 4.32
C ASP A 62 9.28 -4.91 3.63
N GLU A 63 8.73 -3.98 4.43
CA GLU A 63 7.94 -2.85 3.96
C GLU A 63 8.54 -1.53 4.45
N VAL A 64 8.47 -0.50 3.60
CA VAL A 64 8.73 0.89 3.99
C VAL A 64 7.59 1.77 3.52
N GLY A 65 7.06 2.58 4.45
CA GLY A 65 5.97 3.51 4.20
C GLY A 65 6.40 4.96 4.33
N VAL A 66 5.84 5.85 3.50
CA VAL A 66 5.96 7.29 3.65
C VAL A 66 4.57 7.87 3.89
N VAL A 67 4.38 8.53 5.04
CA VAL A 67 3.12 9.22 5.36
C VAL A 67 3.12 10.56 4.63
N ILE A 68 2.18 10.72 3.69
CA ILE A 68 2.04 11.96 2.92
C ILE A 68 1.09 12.95 3.61
N GLU A 69 0.04 12.45 4.28
CA GLU A 69 -0.96 13.26 4.97
C GLU A 69 -1.47 12.53 6.22
N GLY A 70 -1.76 13.29 7.27
CA GLY A 70 -2.23 12.76 8.55
C GLY A 70 -1.12 12.13 9.39
N ASN A 71 -1.53 11.31 10.36
CA ASN A 71 -0.63 10.61 11.26
C ASN A 71 -1.03 9.13 11.29
N LEU A 72 -0.05 8.24 11.11
CA LEU A 72 -0.20 6.84 11.46
C LEU A 72 0.24 6.67 12.93
N PRO A 73 -0.60 6.06 13.80
CA PRO A 73 -0.15 5.60 15.11
C PRO A 73 1.07 4.69 14.95
N GLY A 74 2.04 4.78 15.87
CA GLY A 74 3.28 3.98 15.79
C GLY A 74 3.04 2.47 15.75
N GLU A 75 1.94 1.99 16.33
CA GLU A 75 1.51 0.59 16.27
C GLU A 75 1.06 0.14 14.87
N LEU A 76 0.72 1.08 13.97
CA LEU A 76 0.46 0.82 12.56
C LEU A 76 1.71 0.99 11.69
N LEU A 77 2.86 1.36 12.28
CA LEU A 77 4.15 1.44 11.57
C LEU A 77 5.02 0.19 11.80
N ASP A 78 4.62 -0.68 12.73
CA ASP A 78 5.28 -1.96 13.00
C ASP A 78 4.66 -3.04 12.10
N PHE A 79 5.05 -3.03 10.83
CA PHE A 79 4.61 -3.99 9.81
C PHE A 79 5.38 -5.33 9.87
N GLY A 80 5.96 -5.68 11.02
CA GLY A 80 6.75 -6.90 11.28
C GLY A 80 5.98 -8.07 11.92
#